data_AF-A0A661A2N5-F1
#
_entry.id   AF-A0A661A2N5-F1
#
_cell.length_a   1.000
_cell.length_b   1.000
_cell.length_c   1.000
_cell.angle_alpha   90.00
_cell.angle_beta   90.00
_cell.angle_gamma   90.00
#
_symmetry.space_group_name_H-M   'P 1'
#
loop_
_entity.id
_entity.type
_entity.pdbx_description
1 polymer ?
#
loop_
_entity_poly.entity_id
_entity_poly.type
_entity_poly.pdbx_seq_one_letter_code
_entity_poly.pdbx_strand_id
1 'polypeptide(L)' 'IKKAMIEIDKLLKDRKTRMILQIHDELLFEIAEGEEGLKEDIKNIMEHVVELDVPLVVDANIGKNWAEAH' A
#
# COMPACT_ATOMS: atom_id res chain seq x y z
N ILE A 1 -8.74 6.92 0.06
CA ILE A 1 -7.95 6.35 1.18
C ILE A 1 -8.67 5.23 1.94
N LYS A 2 -9.71 5.48 2.76
CA LYS A 2 -10.32 4.42 3.61
C LYS A 2 -10.75 3.14 2.88
N LYS A 3 -11.29 3.26 1.66
CA LYS A 3 -11.67 2.10 0.83
C LYS A 3 -10.43 1.26 0.44
N ALA A 4 -9.33 1.90 0.06
CA ALA A 4 -8.05 1.23 -0.20
C ALA A 4 -7.56 0.47 1.03
N MET A 5 -7.64 1.09 2.22
CA MET A 5 -7.21 0.45 3.46
C MET A 5 -7.94 -0.86 3.73
N ILE A 6 -9.27 -0.90 3.50
CA ILE A 6 -10.09 -2.11 3.68
C ILE A 6 -9.71 -3.20 2.67
N GLU A 7 -9.50 -2.85 1.40
CA GLU A 7 -9.12 -3.84 0.38
C GLU A 7 -7.69 -4.36 0.60
N ILE A 8 -6.77 -3.51 1.05
CA ILE A 8 -5.40 -3.91 1.40
C ILE A 8 -5.41 -4.80 2.67
N ASP A 9 -6.24 -4.49 3.66
CA ASP A 9 -6.39 -5.36 4.85
C ASP A 9 -6.82 -6.79 4.47
N LYS A 10 -7.75 -6.92 3.50
CA LYS A 10 -8.13 -8.23 2.96
C LYS A 10 -6.97 -8.92 2.24
N LEU A 11 -6.21 -8.18 1.43
CA LEU A 11 -5.01 -8.70 0.73
C LEU A 11 -3.96 -9.24 1.71
N LEU A 12 -3.81 -8.58 2.87
CA LEU A 12 -2.80 -8.91 3.88
C LEU A 12 -3.26 -9.95 4.91
N LYS A 13 -4.52 -10.38 4.89
CA LYS A 13 -5.14 -11.20 5.95
C LYS A 13 -4.33 -12.44 6.36
N ASP A 14 -3.75 -13.15 5.40
CA ASP A 14 -2.97 -14.39 5.63
C ASP A 14 -1.46 -14.19 5.39
N ARG A 15 -0.99 -12.94 5.44
CA ARG A 15 0.39 -12.54 5.15
C ARG A 15 1.10 -12.04 6.40
N LYS A 16 2.44 -11.96 6.32
CA LYS A 16 3.24 -11.41 7.42
C LYS A 16 3.40 -9.89 7.34
N THR A 17 3.31 -9.33 6.14
CA THR A 17 3.30 -7.88 5.89
C THR A 17 2.16 -7.17 6.61
N ARG A 18 2.43 -5.98 7.16
CA ARG A 18 1.45 -5.20 7.92
C ARG A 18 1.43 -3.73 7.51
N MET A 19 0.25 -3.14 7.46
CA MET A 19 0.08 -1.69 7.41
C MET A 19 0.29 -1.11 8.81
N ILE A 20 1.23 -0.18 8.95
CA ILE A 20 1.67 0.33 10.26
C ILE A 20 1.11 1.72 10.53
N LEU A 21 1.10 2.59 9.51
CA LEU A 21 0.67 3.98 9.65
C LEU A 21 -0.11 4.46 8.42
N GLN A 22 -0.99 5.42 8.68
CA GLN A 22 -1.69 6.20 7.68
C GLN A 22 -1.46 7.68 8.01
N ILE A 23 -0.93 8.45 7.06
CA ILE A 23 -0.64 9.88 7.23
C ILE A 23 -1.09 10.59 5.95
N HIS A 24 -2.02 11.54 6.06
CA HIS A 24 -2.63 12.22 4.91
C HIS A 24 -3.24 11.25 3.88
N ASP A 25 -2.55 11.00 2.78
CA ASP A 25 -2.87 10.08 1.69
C ASP A 25 -1.86 8.92 1.56
N GLU A 26 -0.85 8.88 2.42
CA GLU A 26 0.18 7.85 2.47
C GLU A 26 -0.22 6.68 3.37
N LEU A 27 0.21 5.48 2.97
CA LEU A 27 0.12 4.24 3.74
C LEU A 27 1.52 3.66 3.89
N LEU A 28 1.96 3.48 5.13
CA LEU A 28 3.27 2.90 5.46
C LEU A 28 3.09 1.43 5.83
N PHE A 29 3.98 0.58 5.29
CA PHE A 29 3.96 -0.86 5.50
C PHE A 29 5.30 -1.35 6.03
N GLU A 30 5.25 -2.33 6.93
CA GLU A 30 6.38 -3.25 7.16
C GLU A 30 6.17 -4.47 6.27
N ILE A 31 7.03 -4.60 5.26
CA ILE A 31 7.01 -5.72 4.31
C ILE A 31 7.83 -6.87 4.88
N ALA A 32 7.25 -8.07 4.91
CA ALA A 32 7.99 -9.27 5.30
C ALA A 32 8.92 -9.74 4.16
N GLU A 33 10.06 -10.33 4.53
CA GLU A 33 11.02 -10.87 3.56
C GLU A 33 10.34 -11.90 2.62
N GLY A 34 10.53 -11.71 1.31
CA GLY A 34 9.90 -12.53 0.27
C GLY A 34 8.48 -12.11 -0.11
N GLU A 35 7.92 -11.07 0.51
CA GLU A 35 6.62 -10.48 0.16
C GLU A 35 6.74 -9.12 -0.56
N GLU A 36 7.93 -8.74 -1.06
CA GLU A 36 8.19 -7.45 -1.72
C GLU A 36 7.33 -7.22 -2.96
N GLY A 37 6.87 -8.30 -3.60
CA GLY A 37 5.93 -8.25 -4.72
C GLY A 37 4.57 -7.63 -4.38
N LEU A 38 4.19 -7.58 -3.09
CA LEU A 38 2.96 -6.92 -2.63
C LEU A 38 2.88 -5.44 -2.99
N LYS A 39 4.03 -4.79 -3.24
CA LYS A 39 4.10 -3.38 -3.61
C LYS A 39 3.21 -3.08 -4.81
N GLU A 40 3.25 -3.91 -5.85
CA GLU A 40 2.45 -3.71 -7.06
C GLU A 40 0.95 -3.96 -6.81
N ASP A 41 0.61 -4.97 -6.01
CA ASP A 41 -0.79 -5.24 -5.62
C ASP A 41 -1.37 -4.08 -4.81
N ILE A 42 -0.62 -3.56 -3.83
CA ILE A 42 -1.02 -2.43 -2.99
C ILE A 42 -1.20 -1.17 -3.84
N LYS A 43 -0.22 -0.87 -4.71
CA LYS A 43 -0.29 0.25 -5.64
C LYS A 43 -1.54 0.16 -6.52
N ASN A 44 -1.76 -1.00 -7.13
CA ASN A 44 -2.91 -1.24 -7.99
C ASN A 44 -4.24 -1.05 -7.24
N ILE A 45 -4.34 -1.54 -6.00
CA ILE A 45 -5.52 -1.30 -5.17
C ILE A 45 -5.71 0.20 -4.92
N MET A 46 -4.66 0.93 -4.51
CA MET A 46 -4.80 2.36 -4.20
C MET A 46 -5.24 3.20 -5.41
N GLU A 47 -4.76 2.87 -6.62
CA GLU A 47 -5.10 3.58 -7.86
C GLU A 47 -6.51 3.24 -8.36
N HIS A 48 -6.99 2.00 -8.17
CA HIS A 48 -8.20 1.50 -8.84
C HIS A 48 -9.36 1.15 -7.90
N VAL A 49 -9.21 1.32 -6.58
CA VAL A 49 -10.28 0.99 -5.62
C VAL A 49 -11.55 1.86 -5.79
N VAL A 50 -11.44 3.00 -6.47
CA VAL A 50 -12.57 3.88 -6.82
C VAL A 50 -12.47 4.26 -8.30
N GLU A 51 -13.62 4.31 -8.97
CA GLU A 51 -13.70 4.88 -10.31
C GLU A 51 -13.87 6.40 -10.21
N LEU A 52 -13.03 7.13 -10.93
CA LEU A 52 -13.05 8.59 -11.03
C LEU A 52 -12.80 8.99 -12.49
N ASP A 53 -13.32 10.14 -12.89
CA ASP A 53 -13.10 10.67 -14.25
C ASP A 53 -11.62 11.03 -14.52
N VAL A 54 -10.84 11.21 -13.46
CA VAL A 54 -9.40 11.47 -13.49
C VAL A 54 -8.69 10.30 -12.77
N PRO A 55 -7.68 9.67 -13.41
CA PRO A 55 -6.98 8.54 -12.81
C PRO A 55 -6.20 8.97 -11.57
N LEU A 56 -6.28 8.17 -10.51
CA LEU A 56 -5.41 8.29 -9.35
C LEU A 56 -4.04 7.73 -9.68
N VAL A 57 -3.00 8.39 -9.18
CA VAL A 57 -1.60 7.95 -9.34
C VAL A 57 -1.02 7.74 -7.95
N VAL A 58 -0.33 6.62 -7.76
CA VAL A 58 0.30 6.26 -6.49
C VAL A 58 1.78 5.99 -6.72
N ASP A 59 2.61 6.66 -5.94
CA ASP A 59 4.03 6.35 -5.83
C ASP A 59 4.26 5.29 -4.75
N ALA A 60 5.11 4.32 -5.04
CA ALA A 60 5.38 3.19 -4.15
C ALA A 60 6.85 2.79 -4.19
N ASN A 61 7.53 2.94 -3.06
CA ASN A 61 8.94 2.65 -2.85
C ASN A 61 9.13 1.65 -1.68
N ILE A 62 10.26 0.95 -1.68
CA ILE A 62 10.68 0.07 -0.58
C ILE A 62 12.08 0.51 -0.15
N GLY A 63 12.26 0.71 1.15
CA GLY A 63 13.53 1.08 1.77
C GLY A 63 13.72 0.39 3.11
N LYS A 64 14.94 0.40 3.66
CA LYS A 64 15.23 -0.25 4.96
C LYS A 64 14.71 0.55 6.16
N ASN A 65 14.40 1.81 5.93
CA ASN A 65 13.79 2.71 6.89
C ASN A 65 12.85 3.66 6.13
N TRP A 66 12.05 4.40 6.88
CA TRP A 66 11.04 5.28 6.30
C TRP A 66 11.67 6.37 5.40
N ALA A 67 12.83 6.93 5.76
CA ALA A 67 13.49 7.95 4.94
C ALA A 67 14.00 7.41 3.58
N GLU A 68 14.33 6.12 3.49
CA GLU A 68 14.68 5.47 2.21
C GLU A 68 13.45 5.03 1.39
N ALA A 69 12.32 4.83 2.07
CA ALA A 69 11.07 4.36 1.45
C ALA A 69 10.15 5.51 1.01
N HIS A 70 10.43 6.74 1.43
CA HIS A 70 9.78 7.96 0.97
C HIS A 70 10.48 8.43 -0.31
#